data_AF-A0A644V2A5-F1
#
_entry.id   AF-A0A644V2A5-F1
#
_cell.length_a   1.000
_cell.length_b   1.000
_cell.length_c   1.000
_cell.angle_alpha   90.00
_cell.angle_beta   90.00
_cell.angle_gamma   90.00
#
_symmetry.space_group_name_H-M   'P 1'
#
loop_
_entity.id
_entity.type
_entity.pdbx_description
1 polymer ?
#
loop_
_entity_poly.entity_id
_entity_poly.type
_entity_poly.pdbx_seq_one_letter_code
_entity_poly.pdbx_strand_id
1 'polypeptide(L)'
;MLRAPRPARLAGTTGPTTDLTPADSRGKGEPKGAGPPRSGPGRRNRSGLHFCPPRYRMLGEMPRPRTDPMTPTPSKTVRSVERTLQLLEFMNRVAVVRVQDLAAQTDLPAPTVVRLLETLIAAGYVRKLGRTAGYCVTEKVTALGAGHHGLPQVFEVARQAAEALTRRTLWPAALATLDVDALVIRFSTIPMSPLSHYQSTINRRMTLLDYAHGRAYLAFCPAAERRHLVALLQQSAATPAEAQAIEERAAAVVAMTRASGFGERSGNVQPETHSLALPLRLGAKLVGTLGVTYFARAQVDVPALKAELRAAVVACESGAQAVG
;
A
#
# COMPACT_ATOMS: atom_id res chain seq x y z
N MET A 1 36.77 30.88 39.10
CA MET A 1 36.19 31.59 40.26
C MET A 1 34.72 31.22 40.35
N LEU A 2 34.32 30.71 41.53
CA LEU A 2 33.00 30.56 42.17
C LEU A 2 31.73 30.23 41.35
N ARG A 3 30.79 29.39 41.80
CA ARG A 3 30.68 28.32 42.82
C ARG A 3 29.25 27.77 42.63
N ALA A 4 29.10 26.44 42.52
CA ALA A 4 27.79 25.78 42.57
C ALA A 4 27.21 25.76 44.01
N PRO A 5 25.92 25.45 44.17
CA PRO A 5 25.50 24.64 45.31
C PRO A 5 24.73 23.36 44.89
N ARG A 6 25.01 22.31 45.64
CA ARG A 6 24.40 20.97 45.72
C ARG A 6 24.21 20.71 47.24
N PRO A 7 23.56 19.63 47.69
CA PRO A 7 22.13 19.29 47.63
C PRO A 7 21.54 19.13 49.07
N ALA A 8 20.25 18.89 49.23
CA ALA A 8 19.64 18.45 50.50
C ALA A 8 19.42 16.92 50.51
N ARG A 9 19.61 16.30 51.68
CA ARG A 9 19.65 14.84 51.94
C ARG A 9 18.84 14.54 53.21
N LEU A 10 18.36 13.28 53.32
CA LEU A 10 17.91 12.51 54.51
C LEU A 10 16.44 12.74 54.92
N ALA A 11 15.62 11.75 55.32
CA ALA A 11 15.76 10.39 55.84
C ALA A 11 14.49 9.57 55.39
N GLY A 12 14.37 8.23 55.35
CA GLY A 12 14.87 7.15 56.18
C GLY A 12 13.74 6.60 57.06
N THR A 13 13.39 5.30 56.93
CA THR A 13 12.85 4.30 57.91
C THR A 13 11.80 3.36 57.27
N THR A 14 12.14 2.12 56.92
CA THR A 14 12.02 0.82 57.66
C THR A 14 10.78 0.00 57.26
N GLY A 15 11.00 -1.27 56.88
CA GLY A 15 9.96 -2.29 56.65
C GLY A 15 9.26 -2.76 57.95
N PRO A 16 8.48 -3.87 57.91
CA PRO A 16 9.09 -5.19 57.73
C PRO A 16 8.32 -6.19 56.85
N THR A 17 9.07 -7.22 56.49
CA THR A 17 8.76 -8.51 55.89
C THR A 17 8.02 -9.44 56.86
N THR A 18 7.07 -10.26 56.38
CA THR A 18 6.99 -11.68 56.75
C THR A 18 6.21 -12.50 55.73
N ASP A 19 6.78 -13.68 55.50
CA ASP A 19 6.48 -14.73 54.54
C ASP A 19 5.45 -15.74 55.11
N LEU A 20 4.95 -16.63 54.24
CA LEU A 20 4.52 -18.04 54.47
C LEU A 20 3.27 -18.47 53.67
N THR A 21 3.52 -19.36 52.70
CA THR A 21 2.61 -20.32 52.03
C THR A 21 2.35 -21.57 52.93
N PRO A 22 1.73 -22.68 52.46
CA PRO A 22 0.35 -22.91 52.03
C PRO A 22 -0.30 -24.11 52.80
N ALA A 23 -1.59 -24.43 52.57
CA ALA A 23 -2.20 -25.68 53.06
C ALA A 23 -3.22 -26.30 52.09
N ASP A 24 -3.14 -27.62 52.03
CA ASP A 24 -3.75 -28.63 51.16
C ASP A 24 -5.10 -29.17 51.70
N SER A 25 -5.92 -29.77 50.82
CA SER A 25 -6.57 -31.10 50.99
C SER A 25 -8.00 -31.30 50.41
N ARG A 26 -8.05 -32.16 49.37
CA ARG A 26 -8.84 -33.41 49.15
C ARG A 26 -10.39 -33.49 49.26
N GLY A 27 -10.97 -34.18 48.25
CA GLY A 27 -12.10 -35.15 48.40
C GLY A 27 -13.12 -35.15 47.23
N LYS A 28 -12.98 -36.00 46.20
CA LYS A 28 -13.63 -37.32 45.94
C LYS A 28 -15.13 -37.32 45.54
N GLY A 29 -15.45 -37.97 44.40
CA GLY A 29 -16.71 -38.72 44.21
C GLY A 29 -17.38 -38.70 42.81
N GLU A 30 -17.08 -39.68 41.96
CA GLU A 30 -17.99 -40.14 40.88
C GLU A 30 -19.08 -41.09 41.44
N PRO A 31 -20.20 -41.30 40.72
CA PRO A 31 -20.44 -42.67 40.23
C PRO A 31 -21.05 -42.77 38.81
N LYS A 32 -20.81 -43.95 38.20
CA LYS A 32 -21.40 -44.46 36.95
C LYS A 32 -22.79 -45.11 37.17
N GLY A 33 -23.67 -45.07 36.17
CA GLY A 33 -24.92 -45.86 36.09
C GLY A 33 -25.56 -45.85 34.70
N ALA A 34 -26.13 -47.00 34.29
CA ALA A 34 -26.49 -47.47 32.94
C ALA A 34 -27.69 -46.80 32.20
N GLY A 35 -27.74 -46.92 30.86
CA GLY A 35 -28.91 -46.62 29.97
C GLY A 35 -29.98 -47.75 29.95
N PRO A 36 -30.95 -47.86 29.00
CA PRO A 36 -31.12 -47.28 27.62
C PRO A 36 -32.61 -46.77 27.38
N PRO A 37 -33.27 -46.65 26.18
CA PRO A 37 -32.92 -47.04 24.81
C PRO A 37 -33.16 -46.02 23.66
N ARG A 38 -32.83 -46.51 22.46
CA ARG A 38 -32.74 -45.90 21.13
C ARG A 38 -34.04 -45.24 20.63
N SER A 39 -33.91 -44.10 19.94
CA SER A 39 -34.79 -43.67 18.85
C SER A 39 -33.99 -42.87 17.81
N GLY A 40 -34.33 -43.06 16.52
CA GLY A 40 -33.62 -42.58 15.34
C GLY A 40 -33.81 -41.08 15.02
N PRO A 41 -33.42 -40.63 13.81
CA PRO A 41 -32.57 -39.45 13.64
C PRO A 41 -33.35 -38.13 13.51
N GLY A 42 -33.14 -37.22 14.45
CA GLY A 42 -33.57 -35.82 14.34
C GLY A 42 -32.46 -34.95 13.76
N ARG A 43 -32.63 -34.52 12.50
CA ARG A 43 -31.84 -33.45 11.88
C ARG A 43 -31.84 -32.22 12.79
N ARG A 44 -30.67 -31.83 13.32
CA ARG A 44 -30.47 -30.50 13.92
C ARG A 44 -29.45 -29.73 13.10
N ASN A 45 -29.95 -28.66 12.49
CA ASN A 45 -29.19 -27.54 11.95
C ASN A 45 -28.11 -27.11 12.95
N ARG A 46 -26.85 -27.29 12.58
CA ARG A 46 -25.76 -26.47 13.11
C ARG A 46 -25.58 -25.29 12.16
N SER A 47 -26.22 -24.18 12.50
CA SER A 47 -25.79 -22.84 12.08
C SER A 47 -24.44 -22.52 12.75
N GLY A 48 -23.38 -23.20 12.29
CA GLY A 48 -22.02 -22.75 12.47
C GLY A 48 -21.75 -21.71 11.40
N LEU A 49 -21.73 -20.44 11.77
CA LEU A 49 -21.23 -19.34 10.95
C LEU A 49 -19.77 -19.63 10.61
N HIS A 50 -19.55 -20.34 9.49
CA HIS A 50 -18.28 -20.37 8.80
C HIS A 50 -18.04 -18.96 8.26
N PHE A 51 -17.28 -18.16 9.01
CA PHE A 51 -16.75 -16.89 8.53
C PHE A 51 -15.69 -17.20 7.46
N CYS A 52 -16.15 -17.34 6.23
CA CYS A 52 -15.32 -17.48 5.05
C CYS A 52 -14.80 -16.07 4.71
N PRO A 53 -13.48 -15.78 4.81
CA PRO A 53 -12.97 -14.49 4.36
C PRO A 53 -13.24 -14.34 2.86
N PRO A 54 -13.58 -13.14 2.36
CA PRO A 54 -13.86 -12.95 0.95
C PRO A 54 -12.63 -13.35 0.13
N ARG A 55 -12.85 -14.20 -0.89
CA ARG A 55 -11.84 -14.61 -1.85
C ARG A 55 -11.30 -13.34 -2.51
N TYR A 56 -10.03 -13.01 -2.26
CA TYR A 56 -9.30 -11.96 -2.97
C TYR A 56 -9.14 -12.36 -4.43
N ARG A 57 -10.17 -12.09 -5.22
CA ARG A 57 -10.20 -12.31 -6.67
C ARG A 57 -10.41 -10.98 -7.38
N MET A 58 -9.64 -9.95 -7.06
CA MET A 58 -9.65 -8.67 -7.81
C MET A 58 -8.29 -7.94 -7.75
N LEU A 59 -7.22 -8.67 -8.09
CA LEU A 59 -6.03 -8.04 -8.66
C LEU A 59 -6.07 -8.39 -10.14
N GLY A 60 -6.46 -7.45 -11.00
CA GLY A 60 -6.16 -7.55 -12.42
C GLY A 60 -4.66 -7.83 -12.60
N GLU A 61 -4.33 -8.63 -13.61
CA GLU A 61 -2.95 -9.07 -13.89
C GLU A 61 -1.95 -7.92 -13.75
N MET A 62 -0.94 -8.14 -12.90
CA MET A 62 0.08 -7.13 -12.61
C MET A 62 1.05 -7.01 -13.80
N PRO A 63 1.35 -5.79 -14.29
CA PRO A 63 2.50 -5.58 -15.15
C PRO A 63 3.77 -5.80 -14.33
N ARG A 64 4.68 -6.64 -14.84
CA ARG A 64 5.99 -6.92 -14.21
C ARG A 64 6.83 -5.63 -14.15
N PRO A 65 7.66 -5.43 -13.10
CA PRO A 65 8.61 -4.33 -13.09
C PRO A 65 9.62 -4.50 -14.25
N ARG A 66 9.73 -3.50 -15.14
CA ARG A 66 10.81 -3.41 -16.12
C ARG A 66 12.04 -2.79 -15.45
N THR A 67 13.15 -3.50 -15.51
CA THR A 67 14.50 -3.02 -15.19
C THR A 67 14.94 -2.00 -16.26
N ASP A 68 15.41 -0.82 -15.85
CA ASP A 68 16.02 0.16 -16.75
C ASP A 68 17.22 -0.43 -17.51
N PRO A 69 17.41 -0.09 -18.81
CA PRO A 69 18.59 -0.48 -19.55
C PRO A 69 19.73 0.50 -19.23
N MET A 70 20.46 0.26 -18.14
CA MET A 70 21.84 0.70 -18.05
C MET A 70 22.68 -0.28 -18.89
N THR A 71 23.51 0.27 -19.78
CA THR A 71 24.38 -0.41 -20.77
C THR A 71 24.78 -1.84 -20.37
N PRO A 72 24.50 -2.88 -21.19
CA PRO A 72 24.62 -4.26 -20.74
C PRO A 72 26.08 -4.72 -20.80
N THR A 73 26.76 -4.71 -19.66
CA THR A 73 27.56 -5.88 -19.32
C THR A 73 26.59 -6.98 -18.87
N PRO A 74 26.60 -8.20 -19.47
CA PRO A 74 25.71 -9.27 -19.07
C PRO A 74 26.15 -9.86 -17.72
N SER A 75 25.97 -9.10 -16.64
CA SER A 75 25.99 -9.66 -15.30
C SER A 75 24.69 -10.44 -15.14
N LYS A 76 24.79 -11.77 -15.05
CA LYS A 76 23.64 -12.63 -14.71
C LYS A 76 23.03 -12.11 -13.41
N THR A 77 21.81 -11.58 -13.47
CA THR A 77 21.11 -11.14 -12.27
C THR A 77 20.88 -12.34 -11.34
N VAL A 78 20.88 -12.08 -10.03
CA VAL A 78 20.71 -13.14 -9.03
C VAL A 78 19.22 -13.39 -8.85
N ARG A 79 18.66 -14.29 -9.65
CA ARG A 79 17.20 -14.57 -9.67
C ARG A 79 16.59 -14.88 -8.31
N SER A 80 17.34 -15.47 -7.38
CA SER A 80 16.85 -15.74 -6.02
C SER A 80 16.58 -14.46 -5.24
N VAL A 81 17.41 -13.42 -5.41
CA VAL A 81 17.24 -12.12 -4.78
C VAL A 81 16.02 -11.39 -5.36
N GLU A 82 15.89 -11.36 -6.69
CA GLU A 82 14.74 -10.75 -7.38
C GLU A 82 13.41 -11.33 -6.87
N ARG A 83 13.33 -12.66 -6.82
CA ARG A 83 12.14 -13.40 -6.33
C ARG A 83 11.85 -13.12 -4.86
N THR A 84 12.90 -13.00 -4.04
CA THR A 84 12.76 -12.67 -2.61
C THR A 84 12.17 -11.28 -2.43
N LEU A 85 12.66 -10.29 -3.18
CA LEU A 85 12.16 -8.91 -3.14
C LEU A 85 10.72 -8.81 -3.64
N GLN A 86 10.39 -9.45 -4.76
CA GLN A 86 9.02 -9.51 -5.28
C GLN A 86 8.04 -10.10 -4.26
N LEU A 87 8.43 -11.18 -3.59
CA LEU A 87 7.64 -11.81 -2.54
C LEU A 87 7.44 -10.86 -1.35
N LEU A 88 8.50 -10.19 -0.89
CA LEU A 88 8.43 -9.25 0.23
C LEU A 88 7.57 -8.02 -0.10
N GLU A 89 7.67 -7.49 -1.32
CA GLU A 89 6.84 -6.38 -1.81
C GLU A 89 5.36 -6.74 -1.83
N PHE A 90 5.02 -7.96 -2.28
CA PHE A 90 3.64 -8.43 -2.27
C PHE A 90 3.11 -8.57 -0.84
N MET A 91 3.88 -9.19 0.06
CA MET A 91 3.49 -9.36 1.46
C MET A 91 3.30 -8.02 2.18
N ASN A 92 4.02 -6.98 1.81
CA ASN A 92 3.88 -5.66 2.43
C ASN A 92 2.55 -4.95 2.09
N ARG A 93 1.76 -5.48 1.14
CA ARG A 93 0.46 -4.92 0.73
C ARG A 93 -0.73 -5.55 1.44
N VAL A 94 -0.51 -6.66 2.16
CA VAL A 94 -1.57 -7.49 2.76
C VAL A 94 -1.15 -7.93 4.16
N ALA A 95 -2.01 -7.74 5.17
CA ALA A 95 -1.68 -8.04 6.56
C ALA A 95 -1.24 -9.48 6.81
N VAL A 96 -1.92 -10.45 6.18
CA VAL A 96 -1.65 -11.88 6.35
C VAL A 96 -1.81 -12.60 5.02
N VAL A 97 -0.81 -13.39 4.66
CA VAL A 97 -0.72 -14.05 3.36
C VAL A 97 -0.44 -15.55 3.52
N ARG A 98 -1.08 -16.38 2.69
CA ARG A 98 -0.81 -17.83 2.62
C ARG A 98 0.18 -18.17 1.51
N VAL A 99 0.84 -19.31 1.64
CA VAL A 99 1.81 -19.81 0.64
C VAL A 99 1.19 -19.97 -0.74
N GLN A 100 -0.06 -20.44 -0.82
CA GLN A 100 -0.76 -20.65 -2.09
C GLN A 100 -1.02 -19.31 -2.80
N ASP A 101 -1.39 -18.27 -2.05
CA ASP A 101 -1.61 -16.93 -2.60
C ASP A 101 -0.30 -16.33 -3.12
N LEU A 102 0.82 -16.55 -2.41
CA LEU A 102 2.14 -16.14 -2.85
C LEU A 102 2.60 -16.86 -4.11
N ALA A 103 2.42 -18.18 -4.16
CA ALA A 103 2.81 -18.99 -5.32
C ALA A 103 2.04 -18.54 -6.58
N ALA A 104 0.74 -18.30 -6.44
CA ALA A 104 -0.10 -17.80 -7.53
C ALA A 104 0.30 -16.40 -8.00
N GLN A 105 0.64 -15.50 -7.09
CA GLN A 105 0.94 -14.10 -7.43
C GLN A 105 2.37 -13.86 -7.92
N THR A 106 3.31 -14.69 -7.51
CA THR A 106 4.72 -14.56 -7.89
C THR A 106 5.14 -15.49 -9.02
N ASP A 107 4.23 -16.36 -9.49
CA ASP A 107 4.52 -17.41 -10.47
C ASP A 107 5.70 -18.31 -10.04
N LEU A 108 5.75 -18.60 -8.73
CA LEU A 108 6.80 -19.41 -8.12
C LEU A 108 6.24 -20.73 -7.60
N PRO A 109 6.96 -21.86 -7.78
CA PRO A 109 6.56 -23.12 -7.16
C PRO A 109 6.46 -22.99 -5.63
N ALA A 110 5.41 -23.54 -5.04
CA ALA A 110 5.17 -23.47 -3.59
C ALA A 110 6.38 -23.87 -2.72
N PRO A 111 7.18 -24.91 -3.06
CA PRO A 111 8.40 -25.23 -2.29
C PRO A 111 9.45 -24.10 -2.32
N THR A 112 9.54 -23.35 -3.42
CA THR A 112 10.46 -22.20 -3.53
C THR A 112 9.99 -21.08 -2.62
N VAL A 113 8.69 -20.77 -2.65
CA VAL A 113 8.08 -19.75 -1.77
C VAL A 113 8.33 -20.07 -0.29
N VAL A 114 8.16 -21.33 0.12
CA VAL A 114 8.43 -21.75 1.51
C VAL A 114 9.88 -21.51 1.91
N ARG A 115 10.85 -21.89 1.07
CA ARG A 115 12.29 -21.65 1.34
C ARG A 115 12.64 -20.17 1.43
N LEU A 116 12.04 -19.33 0.58
CA LEU A 116 12.21 -17.88 0.64
C LEU A 116 11.61 -17.30 1.93
N LEU A 117 10.43 -17.76 2.33
CA LEU A 117 9.80 -17.36 3.59
C LEU A 117 10.65 -17.77 4.80
N GLU A 118 11.20 -18.99 4.81
CA GLU A 118 12.12 -19.44 5.87
C GLU A 118 13.35 -18.54 5.98
N THR A 119 13.92 -18.15 4.84
CA THR A 119 15.05 -17.21 4.78
C THR A 119 14.66 -15.84 5.33
N LEU A 120 13.49 -15.31 4.94
CA LEU A 120 12.99 -14.02 5.43
C LEU A 120 12.60 -14.04 6.92
N ILE A 121 12.16 -15.19 7.43
CA ILE A 121 11.90 -15.40 8.86
C ILE A 121 13.22 -15.40 9.64
N ALA A 122 14.23 -16.14 9.17
CA ALA A 122 15.56 -16.14 9.79
C ALA A 122 16.20 -14.75 9.76
N ALA A 123 16.01 -14.00 8.68
CA ALA A 123 16.43 -12.61 8.56
C ALA A 123 15.57 -11.63 9.38
N GLY A 124 14.45 -12.07 9.95
CA GLY A 124 13.56 -11.28 10.80
C GLY A 124 12.64 -10.31 10.06
N TYR A 125 12.52 -10.40 8.74
CA TYR A 125 11.61 -9.57 7.92
C TYR A 125 10.18 -10.12 7.87
N VAL A 126 10.00 -11.42 8.10
CA VAL A 126 8.70 -12.10 8.07
C VAL A 126 8.49 -12.85 9.38
N ARG A 127 7.24 -12.94 9.82
CA ARG A 127 6.80 -13.77 10.93
C ARG A 127 5.69 -14.72 10.49
N LYS A 128 5.72 -15.94 11.01
CA LYS A 128 4.64 -16.92 10.86
C LYS A 128 3.64 -16.76 12.01
N LEU A 129 2.35 -16.59 11.70
CA LEU A 129 1.28 -16.34 12.69
C LEU A 129 0.66 -17.63 13.27
N GLY A 130 1.09 -18.80 12.82
CA GLY A 130 0.61 -20.12 13.28
C GLY A 130 0.66 -21.17 12.17
N ARG A 131 0.29 -22.43 12.47
CA ARG A 131 0.28 -23.52 11.46
C ARG A 131 -0.70 -23.26 10.30
N THR A 132 -1.82 -22.60 10.58
CA THR A 132 -2.92 -22.37 9.61
C THR A 132 -3.17 -20.89 9.29
N ALA A 133 -2.56 -19.97 10.06
CA ALA A 133 -2.87 -18.55 10.03
C ALA A 133 -2.21 -17.79 8.88
N GLY A 134 -1.02 -18.21 8.43
CA GLY A 134 -0.27 -17.55 7.34
C GLY A 134 0.97 -16.80 7.83
N TYR A 135 1.45 -15.88 6.99
CA TYR A 135 2.68 -15.11 7.18
C TYR A 135 2.38 -13.61 7.12
N CYS A 136 3.09 -12.82 7.91
CA CYS A 136 3.05 -11.36 7.87
C CYS A 136 4.46 -10.78 7.86
N VAL A 137 4.61 -9.57 7.33
CA VAL A 137 5.86 -8.79 7.44
C VAL A 137 6.03 -8.27 8.87
N THR A 138 7.27 -8.05 9.29
CA THR A 138 7.59 -7.44 10.58
C THR A 138 7.95 -5.96 10.43
N GLU A 139 8.00 -5.24 11.55
CA GLU A 139 8.47 -3.85 11.63
C GLU A 139 9.88 -3.65 11.03
N LYS A 140 10.71 -4.69 10.97
CA LYS A 140 12.07 -4.61 10.41
C LYS A 140 12.09 -4.15 8.96
N VAL A 141 11.01 -4.37 8.21
CA VAL A 141 10.86 -3.91 6.82
C VAL A 141 10.88 -2.38 6.72
N THR A 142 10.43 -1.65 7.76
CA THR A 142 10.45 -0.17 7.76
C THR A 142 11.86 0.41 7.68
N ALA A 143 12.83 -0.27 8.32
CA ALA A 143 14.24 0.13 8.33
C ALA A 143 14.88 0.10 6.93
N LEU A 144 14.34 -0.69 5.99
CA LEU A 144 14.83 -0.74 4.60
C LEU A 144 14.64 0.60 3.88
N GLY A 145 13.61 1.37 4.24
CA GLY A 145 13.33 2.69 3.66
C GLY A 145 13.86 3.86 4.48
N ALA A 146 14.30 3.64 5.72
CA ALA A 146 14.63 4.70 6.67
C ALA A 146 15.82 5.59 6.25
N GLY A 147 16.75 5.06 5.45
CA GLY A 147 17.88 5.81 4.89
C GLY A 147 17.63 6.39 3.48
N HIS A 148 16.45 6.16 2.90
CA HIS A 148 16.12 6.78 1.62
C HIS A 148 15.74 8.25 1.86
N HIS A 149 16.69 9.15 1.58
CA HIS A 149 16.49 10.59 1.68
C HIS A 149 15.53 11.08 0.59
N GLY A 150 14.25 10.83 0.80
CA GLY A 150 13.13 11.74 0.53
C GLY A 150 12.86 12.17 -0.91
N LEU A 151 11.57 12.18 -1.22
CA LEU A 151 10.99 12.94 -2.31
C LEU A 151 11.27 14.44 -2.10
N PRO A 152 11.20 15.28 -3.15
CA PRO A 152 11.49 16.72 -3.03
C PRO A 152 10.67 17.38 -1.92
N GLN A 153 11.14 18.48 -1.30
CA GLN A 153 10.49 19.16 -0.16
C GLN A 153 8.98 19.44 -0.35
N VAL A 154 8.55 19.68 -1.59
CA VAL A 154 7.14 19.77 -1.99
C VAL A 154 6.28 18.59 -1.49
N PHE A 155 6.86 17.40 -1.31
CA PHE A 155 6.17 16.22 -0.81
C PHE A 155 5.87 16.30 0.69
N GLU A 156 6.65 17.02 1.50
CA GLU A 156 6.30 17.16 2.93
C GLU A 156 5.08 18.08 3.08
N VAL A 157 5.06 19.21 2.37
CA VAL A 157 3.89 20.09 2.31
C VAL A 157 2.69 19.35 1.69
N ALA A 158 2.92 18.60 0.62
CA ALA A 158 1.87 17.81 -0.02
C ALA A 158 1.34 16.68 0.86
N ARG A 159 2.17 16.12 1.75
CA ARG A 159 1.76 15.11 2.74
C ARG A 159 0.73 15.71 3.69
N GLN A 160 1.03 16.88 4.25
CA GLN A 160 0.14 17.60 5.15
C GLN A 160 -1.18 17.98 4.46
N ALA A 161 -1.12 18.43 3.21
CA ALA A 161 -2.30 18.75 2.41
C ALA A 161 -3.14 17.50 2.09
N ALA A 162 -2.52 16.37 1.75
CA ALA A 162 -3.19 15.10 1.52
C ALA A 162 -3.91 14.60 2.77
N GLU A 163 -3.26 14.68 3.93
CA GLU A 163 -3.88 14.35 5.21
C GLU A 163 -5.06 15.27 5.53
N ALA A 164 -4.90 16.58 5.33
CA ALA A 164 -5.97 17.55 5.55
C ALA A 164 -7.16 17.28 4.61
N LEU A 165 -6.89 16.96 3.34
CA LEU A 165 -7.90 16.57 2.37
C LEU A 165 -8.66 15.31 2.82
N THR A 166 -7.95 14.28 3.29
CA THR A 166 -8.57 13.07 3.82
C THR A 166 -9.37 13.34 5.09
N ARG A 167 -8.91 14.22 5.99
CA ARG A 167 -9.69 14.59 7.18
C ARG A 167 -11.01 15.28 6.83
N ARG A 168 -11.04 16.11 5.78
CA ARG A 168 -12.26 16.81 5.34
C ARG A 168 -13.20 15.91 4.55
N THR A 169 -12.66 15.12 3.62
CA THR A 169 -13.44 14.35 2.64
C THR A 169 -13.70 12.91 3.05
N LEU A 170 -12.97 12.41 4.07
CA LEU A 170 -12.90 11.01 4.52
C LEU A 170 -12.38 10.02 3.47
N TRP A 171 -12.13 10.46 2.23
CA TRP A 171 -11.61 9.64 1.16
C TRP A 171 -10.08 9.53 1.22
N PRO A 172 -9.51 8.35 0.90
CA PRO A 172 -8.07 8.17 0.87
C PRO A 172 -7.46 8.97 -0.28
N ALA A 173 -6.42 9.73 0.06
CA ALA A 173 -5.57 10.48 -0.83
C ALA A 173 -4.21 9.78 -0.99
N ALA A 174 -3.56 10.02 -2.12
CA ALA A 174 -2.24 9.49 -2.43
C ALA A 174 -1.39 10.53 -3.15
N LEU A 175 -0.08 10.49 -2.89
CA LEU A 175 0.92 11.23 -3.64
C LEU A 175 1.73 10.25 -4.47
N ALA A 176 1.96 10.58 -5.74
CA ALA A 176 2.72 9.74 -6.65
C ALA A 176 3.74 10.52 -7.48
N THR A 177 4.89 9.91 -7.74
CA THR A 177 5.93 10.43 -8.64
C THR A 177 6.09 9.57 -9.86
N LEU A 178 6.55 10.16 -10.96
CA LEU A 178 6.98 9.37 -12.12
C LEU A 178 8.19 8.51 -11.73
N ASP A 179 8.17 7.28 -12.18
CA ASP A 179 9.25 6.31 -12.06
C ASP A 179 9.35 5.53 -13.37
N VAL A 180 10.26 5.99 -14.24
CA VAL A 180 10.51 5.50 -15.61
C VAL A 180 9.29 5.63 -16.53
N ASP A 181 8.33 4.71 -16.42
CA ASP A 181 7.18 4.55 -17.32
C ASP A 181 5.82 4.59 -16.60
N ALA A 182 5.82 4.73 -15.27
CA ALA A 182 4.61 4.65 -14.46
C ALA A 182 4.66 5.64 -13.28
N LEU A 183 3.48 5.97 -12.75
CA LEU A 183 3.38 6.73 -11.50
C LEU A 183 3.42 5.77 -10.33
N VAL A 184 4.32 6.01 -9.37
CA VAL A 184 4.46 5.18 -8.18
C VAL A 184 3.95 5.95 -6.98
N ILE A 185 3.03 5.34 -6.23
CA ILE A 185 2.52 5.93 -4.98
C ILE A 185 3.65 5.95 -3.96
N ARG A 186 3.98 7.14 -3.47
CA ARG A 186 5.04 7.34 -2.47
C ARG A 186 4.50 7.65 -1.09
N PHE A 187 3.29 8.17 -1.02
CA PHE A 187 2.57 8.41 0.23
C PHE A 187 1.08 8.11 0.04
N SER A 188 0.43 7.61 1.10
CA SER A 188 -0.99 7.31 1.11
C SER A 188 -1.61 7.55 2.48
N THR A 189 -2.79 8.15 2.50
CA THR A 189 -3.59 8.37 3.71
C THR A 189 -4.61 7.25 3.95
N ILE A 190 -4.50 6.13 3.24
CA ILE A 190 -5.33 4.94 3.43
C ILE A 190 -5.49 4.54 4.91
N PRO A 191 -4.41 4.48 5.72
CA PRO A 191 -4.54 4.12 7.14
C PRO A 191 -5.38 5.11 7.97
N MET A 192 -5.56 6.35 7.50
CA MET A 192 -6.29 7.42 8.17
C MET A 192 -7.75 7.51 7.70
N SER A 193 -8.06 6.91 6.56
CA SER A 193 -9.36 7.03 5.92
C SER A 193 -10.29 5.89 6.37
N PRO A 194 -11.44 6.19 6.98
CA PRO A 194 -12.44 5.15 7.29
C PRO A 194 -13.08 4.56 6.03
N LEU A 195 -12.95 5.23 4.87
CA LEU A 195 -13.51 4.82 3.58
C LEU A 195 -12.50 4.09 2.68
N SER A 196 -11.52 3.38 3.26
CA SER A 196 -10.58 2.55 2.51
C SER A 196 -10.84 1.05 2.74
N HIS A 197 -10.82 0.26 1.65
CA HIS A 197 -10.78 -1.21 1.72
C HIS A 197 -9.36 -1.78 1.66
N TYR A 198 -8.38 -0.97 1.24
CA TYR A 198 -6.98 -1.37 1.21
C TYR A 198 -6.30 -1.02 2.52
N GLN A 199 -5.24 -1.76 2.86
CA GLN A 199 -4.38 -1.45 4.00
C GLN A 199 -3.23 -0.52 3.62
N SER A 200 -2.74 -0.61 2.37
CA SER A 200 -1.77 0.32 1.81
C SER A 200 -1.75 0.19 0.29
N THR A 201 -1.36 1.27 -0.38
CA THR A 201 -1.04 1.29 -1.83
C THR A 201 0.35 1.85 -2.09
N ILE A 202 1.18 2.02 -1.06
CA ILE A 202 2.56 2.52 -1.20
C ILE A 202 3.35 1.60 -2.15
N ASN A 203 4.16 2.20 -3.00
CA ASN A 203 4.92 1.58 -4.09
C ASN A 203 4.08 0.89 -5.17
N ARG A 204 2.77 1.13 -5.22
CA ARG A 204 1.95 0.67 -6.34
C ARG A 204 2.30 1.46 -7.60
N ARG A 205 2.67 0.74 -8.68
CA ARG A 205 2.84 1.30 -10.04
C ARG A 205 1.48 1.50 -10.69
N MET A 206 1.26 2.67 -11.28
CA MET A 206 0.05 3.10 -11.96
C MET A 206 0.40 3.54 -13.37
N THR A 207 -0.16 2.84 -14.37
CA THR A 207 0.13 3.12 -15.78
C THR A 207 -0.35 4.52 -16.18
N LEU A 208 0.35 5.13 -17.15
CA LEU A 208 0.10 6.50 -17.59
C LEU A 208 -1.28 6.69 -18.26
N LEU A 209 -1.82 5.64 -18.87
CA LEU A 209 -3.05 5.72 -19.67
C LEU A 209 -4.31 5.28 -18.92
N ASP A 210 -4.17 4.44 -17.89
CA ASP A 210 -5.30 3.81 -17.22
C ASP A 210 -5.65 4.47 -15.88
N TYR A 211 -4.67 5.05 -15.19
CA TYR A 211 -4.84 5.57 -13.84
C TYR A 211 -4.91 7.09 -13.79
N ALA A 212 -5.74 7.62 -12.88
CA ALA A 212 -5.94 9.05 -12.68
C ALA A 212 -4.61 9.82 -12.53
N HIS A 213 -3.71 9.35 -11.67
CA HIS A 213 -2.38 9.91 -11.49
C HIS A 213 -1.56 9.91 -12.78
N GLY A 214 -1.56 8.78 -13.50
CA GLY A 214 -0.85 8.65 -14.77
C GLY A 214 -1.36 9.62 -15.83
N ARG A 215 -2.68 9.72 -15.97
CA ARG A 215 -3.35 10.63 -16.90
C ARG A 215 -3.04 12.08 -16.57
N ALA A 216 -3.14 12.47 -15.30
CA ALA A 216 -2.80 13.81 -14.83
C ALA A 216 -1.34 14.15 -15.16
N TYR A 217 -0.39 13.26 -14.85
CA TYR A 217 1.01 13.51 -15.14
C TYR A 217 1.27 13.67 -16.64
N LEU A 218 0.80 12.72 -17.45
CA LEU A 218 1.01 12.71 -18.90
C LEU A 218 0.43 13.95 -19.59
N ALA A 219 -0.72 14.44 -19.12
CA ALA A 219 -1.38 15.60 -19.70
C ALA A 219 -0.66 16.93 -19.42
N PHE A 220 -0.05 17.06 -18.25
CA PHE A 220 0.51 18.32 -17.74
C PHE A 220 2.05 18.38 -17.72
N CYS A 221 2.74 17.28 -18.05
CA CYS A 221 4.19 17.28 -18.20
C CYS A 221 4.64 18.04 -19.47
N PRO A 222 5.91 18.50 -19.51
CA PRO A 222 6.50 19.13 -20.69
C PRO A 222 6.35 18.29 -21.96
N ALA A 223 6.25 18.94 -23.12
CA ALA A 223 6.01 18.24 -24.38
C ALA A 223 7.14 17.27 -24.77
N ALA A 224 8.39 17.58 -24.43
CA ALA A 224 9.52 16.68 -24.65
C ALA A 224 9.42 15.42 -23.78
N GLU A 225 9.11 15.59 -22.49
CA GLU A 225 8.92 14.47 -21.55
C GLU A 225 7.73 13.61 -21.96
N ARG A 226 6.61 14.21 -22.35
CA ARG A 226 5.44 13.46 -22.86
C ARG A 226 5.79 12.60 -24.06
N ARG A 227 6.51 13.15 -25.06
CA ARG A 227 6.94 12.38 -26.25
C ARG A 227 7.81 11.20 -25.84
N HIS A 228 8.74 11.40 -24.91
CA HIS A 228 9.59 10.34 -24.39
C HIS A 228 8.79 9.25 -23.68
N LEU A 229 7.84 9.61 -22.82
CA LEU A 229 6.98 8.67 -22.11
C LEU A 229 6.11 7.85 -23.08
N VAL A 230 5.54 8.49 -24.11
CA VAL A 230 4.77 7.76 -25.13
C VAL A 230 5.66 6.78 -25.90
N ALA A 231 6.87 7.19 -26.28
CA ALA A 231 7.83 6.30 -26.91
C ALA A 231 8.21 5.11 -26.02
N LEU A 232 8.40 5.31 -24.71
CA LEU A 232 8.62 4.22 -23.75
C LEU A 232 7.44 3.25 -23.70
N LEU A 233 6.21 3.76 -23.68
CA LEU A 233 5.02 2.90 -23.72
C LEU A 233 4.96 2.09 -25.02
N GLN A 234 5.32 2.68 -26.16
CA GLN A 234 5.37 1.99 -27.45
C GLN A 234 6.38 0.84 -27.48
N GLN A 235 7.43 0.85 -26.65
CA GLN A 235 8.35 -0.29 -26.51
C GLN A 235 7.71 -1.54 -25.87
N SER A 236 6.46 -1.45 -25.41
CA SER A 236 5.68 -2.60 -24.96
C SER A 236 4.81 -3.22 -26.06
N ALA A 237 4.67 -2.55 -27.20
CA ALA A 237 3.90 -3.05 -28.32
C ALA A 237 4.61 -4.22 -29.02
N ALA A 238 3.86 -5.26 -29.36
CA ALA A 238 4.32 -6.38 -30.17
C ALA A 238 4.27 -6.06 -31.67
N THR A 239 3.44 -5.09 -32.08
CA THR A 239 3.26 -4.71 -33.49
C THR A 239 3.26 -3.19 -33.70
N PRO A 240 3.57 -2.71 -34.92
CA PRO A 240 3.43 -1.30 -35.25
C PRO A 240 2.02 -0.75 -35.06
N ALA A 241 0.98 -1.56 -35.31
CA ALA A 241 -0.41 -1.16 -35.11
C ALA A 241 -0.74 -0.94 -33.62
N GLU A 242 -0.21 -1.79 -32.73
CA GLU A 242 -0.32 -1.60 -31.28
C GLU A 242 0.42 -0.34 -30.81
N ALA A 243 1.62 -0.08 -31.35
CA ALA A 243 2.37 1.13 -31.03
C ALA A 243 1.61 2.40 -31.46
N GLN A 244 0.96 2.38 -32.62
CA GLN A 244 0.11 3.46 -33.11
C GLN A 244 -1.13 3.64 -32.21
N ALA A 245 -1.78 2.55 -31.80
CA ALA A 245 -2.92 2.60 -30.90
C ALA A 245 -2.55 3.20 -29.52
N ILE A 246 -1.35 2.92 -29.01
CA ILE A 246 -0.82 3.54 -27.77
C ILE A 246 -0.70 5.06 -27.94
N GLU A 247 -0.17 5.53 -29.07
CA GLU A 247 0.00 6.95 -29.36
C GLU A 247 -1.34 7.68 -29.47
N GLU A 248 -2.29 7.13 -30.21
CA GLU A 248 -3.64 7.67 -30.35
C GLU A 248 -4.36 7.73 -29.00
N ARG A 249 -4.24 6.65 -28.21
CA ARG A 249 -4.81 6.60 -26.86
C ARG A 249 -4.16 7.62 -25.93
N ALA A 250 -2.85 7.81 -26.01
CA ALA A 250 -2.14 8.82 -25.24
C ALA A 250 -2.60 10.23 -25.61
N ALA A 251 -2.76 10.53 -26.91
CA ALA A 251 -3.27 11.81 -27.39
C ALA A 251 -4.69 12.08 -26.89
N ALA A 252 -5.59 11.08 -26.97
CA ALA A 252 -6.96 11.18 -26.47
C ALA A 252 -6.99 11.43 -24.95
N VAL A 253 -6.21 10.67 -24.18
CA VAL A 253 -6.09 10.85 -22.72
C VAL A 253 -5.63 12.26 -22.37
N VAL A 254 -4.62 12.78 -23.08
CA VAL A 254 -4.09 14.13 -22.85
C VAL A 254 -5.16 15.19 -23.15
N ALA A 255 -5.86 15.06 -24.28
CA ALA A 255 -6.91 16.00 -24.67
C ALA A 255 -8.05 16.02 -23.63
N MET A 256 -8.57 14.85 -23.26
CA MET A 256 -9.66 14.73 -22.27
C MET A 256 -9.25 15.27 -20.90
N THR A 257 -8.04 14.93 -20.44
CA THR A 257 -7.53 15.36 -19.12
C THR A 257 -7.31 16.87 -19.07
N ARG A 258 -6.86 17.48 -20.16
CA ARG A 258 -6.73 18.94 -20.25
C ARG A 258 -8.08 19.64 -20.28
N ALA A 259 -9.06 19.08 -21.01
CA ALA A 259 -10.40 19.62 -21.09
C ALA A 259 -11.12 19.61 -19.74
N SER A 260 -11.00 18.52 -18.96
CA SER A 260 -11.59 18.46 -17.61
C SER A 260 -10.76 19.19 -16.55
N GLY A 261 -9.46 19.34 -16.80
CA GLY A 261 -8.48 19.82 -15.83
C GLY A 261 -8.10 18.78 -14.77
N PHE A 262 -8.54 17.53 -14.89
CA PHE A 262 -8.26 16.45 -13.93
C PHE A 262 -7.89 15.16 -14.64
N GLY A 263 -6.92 14.42 -14.08
CA GLY A 263 -6.74 13.02 -14.42
C GLY A 263 -7.86 12.21 -13.80
N GLU A 264 -8.75 11.66 -14.60
CA GLU A 264 -9.92 10.92 -14.11
C GLU A 264 -9.85 9.47 -14.54
N ARG A 265 -10.18 8.56 -13.62
CA ARG A 265 -10.37 7.13 -13.91
C ARG A 265 -11.79 6.71 -13.57
N SER A 266 -12.58 6.44 -14.60
CA SER A 266 -13.84 5.70 -14.51
C SER A 266 -13.57 4.19 -14.55
N GLY A 267 -14.51 3.39 -14.03
CA GLY A 267 -14.36 2.00 -13.56
C GLY A 267 -13.87 0.92 -14.53
N ASN A 268 -13.30 1.26 -15.68
CA ASN A 268 -12.85 0.29 -16.69
C ASN A 268 -11.66 -0.58 -16.22
N VAL A 269 -10.86 -0.07 -15.26
CA VAL A 269 -9.63 -0.72 -14.76
C VAL A 269 -9.85 -1.35 -13.38
N GLN A 270 -10.61 -0.65 -12.54
CA GLN A 270 -11.04 -1.08 -11.22
C GLN A 270 -12.50 -0.65 -11.08
N PRO A 271 -13.46 -1.56 -11.32
CA PRO A 271 -14.88 -1.24 -11.35
C PRO A 271 -15.42 -0.71 -10.02
N GLU A 272 -14.74 -1.06 -8.93
CA GLU A 272 -15.18 -0.78 -7.56
C GLU A 272 -14.89 0.67 -7.14
N THR A 273 -13.96 1.34 -7.83
CA THR A 273 -13.45 2.65 -7.43
C THR A 273 -13.30 3.61 -8.59
N HIS A 274 -13.46 4.89 -8.29
CA HIS A 274 -13.09 5.99 -9.15
C HIS A 274 -11.95 6.77 -8.51
N SER A 275 -11.15 7.43 -9.34
CA SER A 275 -10.04 8.25 -8.85
C SER A 275 -9.96 9.55 -9.64
N LEU A 276 -9.58 10.61 -8.93
CA LEU A 276 -9.26 11.93 -9.47
C LEU A 276 -7.83 12.29 -9.07
N ALA A 277 -7.08 12.92 -9.97
CA ALA A 277 -5.74 13.39 -9.66
C ALA A 277 -5.42 14.71 -10.37
N LEU A 278 -4.51 15.45 -9.76
CA LEU A 278 -3.95 16.69 -10.27
C LEU A 278 -2.42 16.65 -10.24
N PRO A 279 -1.75 17.36 -11.16
CA PRO A 279 -0.32 17.58 -11.10
C PRO A 279 0.07 18.35 -9.84
N LEU A 280 1.26 18.06 -9.30
CA LEU A 280 1.93 18.87 -8.29
C LEU A 280 3.16 19.50 -8.93
N ARG A 281 3.28 20.83 -8.84
CA ARG A 281 4.41 21.57 -9.38
C ARG A 281 5.29 22.17 -8.27
N LEU A 282 6.58 22.27 -8.56
CA LEU A 282 7.52 23.10 -7.82
C LEU A 282 8.08 24.13 -8.81
N GLY A 283 7.57 25.35 -8.74
CA GLY A 283 7.77 26.35 -9.78
C GLY A 283 7.28 25.85 -11.15
N ALA A 284 8.14 25.86 -12.16
CA ALA A 284 7.82 25.35 -13.50
C ALA A 284 7.86 23.82 -13.60
N LYS A 285 8.50 23.12 -12.65
CA LYS A 285 8.77 21.68 -12.73
C LYS A 285 7.59 20.88 -12.21
N LEU A 286 7.12 19.91 -12.99
CA LEU A 286 6.18 18.89 -12.52
C LEU A 286 6.95 17.87 -11.66
N VAL A 287 6.57 17.71 -10.41
CA VAL A 287 7.29 16.88 -9.42
C VAL A 287 6.52 15.63 -9.04
N GLY A 288 5.22 15.58 -9.31
CA GLY A 288 4.37 14.44 -9.01
C GLY A 288 2.90 14.76 -9.20
N THR A 289 2.07 14.04 -8.47
CA THR A 289 0.61 14.19 -8.50
C THR A 289 0.01 13.97 -7.11
N LEU A 290 -1.09 14.65 -6.83
CA LEU A 290 -1.98 14.39 -5.69
C LEU A 290 -3.30 13.87 -6.25
N GLY A 291 -3.84 12.82 -5.65
CA GLY A 291 -5.11 12.24 -6.07
C GLY A 291 -5.91 11.65 -4.93
N VAL A 292 -7.20 11.48 -5.17
CA VAL A 292 -8.18 10.93 -4.24
C VAL A 292 -8.91 9.76 -4.91
N THR A 293 -9.20 8.71 -4.14
CA THR A 293 -9.95 7.54 -4.63
C THR A 293 -11.21 7.37 -3.80
N TYR A 294 -12.34 7.10 -4.47
CA TYR A 294 -13.64 6.90 -3.84
C TYR A 294 -14.36 5.71 -4.44
N PHE A 295 -15.34 5.15 -3.72
CA PHE A 295 -16.10 4.00 -4.21
C PHE A 295 -17.03 4.40 -5.35
N ALA A 296 -17.07 3.59 -6.40
CA ALA A 296 -17.92 3.85 -7.58
C ALA A 296 -19.41 3.88 -7.22
N ARG A 297 -19.82 3.16 -6.17
CA ARG A 297 -21.20 3.10 -5.68
C ARG A 297 -21.51 4.13 -4.59
N ALA A 298 -20.53 4.90 -4.13
CA ALA A 298 -20.78 5.93 -3.14
C ALA A 298 -21.41 7.15 -3.80
N GLN A 299 -22.37 7.77 -3.11
CA GLN A 299 -22.96 9.03 -3.52
C GLN A 299 -21.99 10.16 -3.17
N VAL A 300 -21.14 10.53 -4.13
CA VAL A 300 -20.10 11.55 -3.98
C VAL A 300 -20.48 12.79 -4.78
N ASP A 301 -20.44 13.96 -4.13
CA ASP A 301 -20.44 15.24 -4.82
C ASP A 301 -19.08 15.44 -5.52
N VAL A 302 -18.99 14.96 -6.77
CA VAL A 302 -17.76 15.01 -7.55
C VAL A 302 -17.30 16.45 -7.81
N PRO A 303 -18.17 17.42 -8.16
CA PRO A 303 -17.77 18.84 -8.24
C PRO A 303 -17.14 19.37 -6.95
N ALA A 304 -17.74 19.11 -5.77
CA ALA A 304 -17.17 19.54 -4.50
C ALA A 304 -15.82 18.86 -4.22
N LEU A 305 -15.71 17.55 -4.46
CA LEU A 305 -14.46 16.82 -4.29
C LEU A 305 -13.34 17.33 -5.22
N LYS A 306 -13.70 17.70 -6.46
CA LYS A 306 -12.79 18.35 -7.42
C LYS A 306 -12.30 19.71 -6.91
N ALA A 307 -13.18 20.52 -6.31
CA ALA A 307 -12.81 21.80 -5.72
C ALA A 307 -11.86 21.62 -4.51
N GLU A 308 -12.17 20.68 -3.62
CA GLU A 308 -11.34 20.33 -2.47
C GLU A 308 -9.93 19.84 -2.88
N LEU A 309 -9.85 19.00 -3.91
CA LEU A 309 -8.59 18.52 -4.46
C LEU A 309 -7.76 19.65 -5.08
N ARG A 310 -8.39 20.58 -5.82
CA ARG A 310 -7.72 21.77 -6.35
C ARG A 310 -7.17 22.66 -5.24
N ALA A 311 -7.97 22.94 -4.21
CA ALA A 311 -7.55 23.73 -3.07
C ALA A 311 -6.35 23.11 -2.36
N ALA A 312 -6.34 21.78 -2.19
CA ALA A 312 -5.20 21.06 -1.63
C ALA A 312 -3.93 21.23 -2.48
N VAL A 313 -4.02 21.08 -3.81
CA VAL A 313 -2.87 21.27 -4.71
C VAL A 313 -2.34 22.70 -4.66
N VAL A 314 -3.21 23.71 -4.73
CA VAL A 314 -2.79 25.12 -4.66
C VAL A 314 -2.06 25.42 -3.35
N ALA A 315 -2.53 24.87 -2.23
CA ALA A 315 -1.87 24.99 -0.94
C ALA A 315 -0.48 24.32 -0.94
N CYS A 316 -0.33 23.16 -1.58
CA CYS A 316 0.97 22.50 -1.74
C CYS A 316 1.96 23.36 -2.51
N GLU A 317 1.54 23.88 -3.67
CA GLU A 317 2.40 24.64 -4.57
C GLU A 317 2.83 25.97 -3.95
N SER A 318 1.91 26.65 -3.25
CA SER A 318 2.20 27.91 -2.55
C SER A 318 3.11 27.70 -1.33
N GLY A 319 2.85 26.66 -0.53
CA GLY A 319 3.67 26.34 0.64
C GLY A 319 5.08 25.88 0.26
N ALA A 320 5.25 25.18 -0.86
CA ALA A 320 6.56 24.77 -1.34
C ALA A 320 7.39 25.94 -1.90
N GLN A 321 6.76 27.02 -2.39
CA GLN A 321 7.45 28.24 -2.83
C GLN A 321 7.90 29.12 -1.66
N ALA A 322 7.27 29.03 -0.49
CA ALA A 322 7.61 29.84 0.68
C ALA A 322 8.80 29.28 1.50
N VAL A 323 9.20 28.03 1.23
CA VAL A 323 10.24 27.30 1.98
C VAL A 323 11.57 27.23 1.21
N GLY A 324 11.57 27.53 -0.09
CA GLY A 324 12.75 27.54 -0.97
C GLY A 324 13.32 28.93 -1.16
#